data_AF-A0A8T4INC9-F1
#
_entry.id   AF-A0A8T4INC9-F1
#
_cell.length_a   1.000
_cell.length_b   1.000
_cell.length_c   1.000
_cell.angle_alpha   90.00
_cell.angle_beta   90.00
_cell.angle_gamma   90.00
#
_symmetry.space_group_name_H-M   'P 1'
#
loop_
_entity.id
_entity.type
_entity.pdbx_description
1 polymer ?
#
loop_
_entity_poly.entity_id
_entity_poly.type
_entity_poly.pdbx_seq_one_letter_code
_entity_poly.pdbx_strand_id
1 'polypeptide(L)'
;MVLTTAERTEHAEENLTTASRLFLALMKQDDGAKSLLLALPEVFPWVRHLDAEEVRAFTVELLEALSDAAELGAGEAVHRAIISWRATARINADPDQLRGALRPLDGDDLGQVEVRG
;
A
#
# COMPACT_ATOMS: atom_id res chain seq x y z
N MET A 1 -16.90 12.44 -26.42
CA MET A 1 -16.79 10.99 -26.19
C MET A 1 -16.37 10.78 -24.75
N VAL A 2 -17.32 10.81 -23.80
CA VAL A 2 -17.04 10.75 -22.34
C VAL A 2 -17.76 9.56 -21.67
N LEU A 3 -18.67 8.89 -22.40
CA LEU A 3 -19.48 7.81 -21.85
C LEU A 3 -18.70 6.48 -21.72
N THR A 4 -17.68 6.25 -22.54
CA THR A 4 -16.88 5.01 -22.49
C THR A 4 -15.84 4.97 -21.37
N THR A 5 -15.45 6.11 -20.79
CA THR A 5 -14.46 6.14 -19.69
C THR A 5 -15.12 5.89 -18.33
N ALA A 6 -16.36 6.37 -18.14
CA ALA A 6 -17.11 6.16 -16.90
C ALA A 6 -17.50 4.68 -16.73
N GLU A 7 -18.10 4.06 -17.75
CA GLU A 7 -18.52 2.64 -17.70
C GLU A 7 -17.34 1.69 -17.46
N ARG A 8 -16.15 2.00 -18.01
CA ARG A 8 -14.95 1.18 -17.78
C ARG A 8 -14.43 1.26 -16.35
N THR A 9 -14.67 2.37 -15.67
CA THR A 9 -14.25 2.57 -14.28
C THR A 9 -15.19 1.80 -13.34
N GLU A 10 -16.50 1.92 -13.56
CA GLU A 10 -17.53 1.22 -12.78
C GLU A 10 -17.38 -0.32 -12.87
N HIS A 11 -17.18 -0.86 -14.07
CA HIS A 11 -16.97 -2.31 -14.24
C HIS A 11 -15.65 -2.82 -13.64
N ALA A 12 -14.61 -1.98 -13.58
CA ALA A 12 -13.35 -2.36 -12.95
C ALA A 12 -13.48 -2.43 -11.42
N GLU A 13 -14.24 -1.50 -10.84
CA GLU A 13 -14.49 -1.43 -9.40
C GLU A 13 -15.38 -2.59 -8.90
N GLU A 14 -16.44 -2.95 -9.62
CA GLU A 14 -17.29 -4.10 -9.28
C GLU A 14 -16.53 -5.44 -9.30
N ASN A 15 -15.67 -5.63 -10.31
CA ASN A 15 -14.86 -6.83 -10.44
C ASN A 15 -13.81 -6.93 -9.31
N LEU A 16 -13.18 -5.81 -8.95
CA LEU A 16 -12.24 -5.74 -7.84
C LEU A 16 -12.93 -6.03 -6.50
N THR A 17 -14.11 -5.47 -6.29
CA THR A 17 -14.96 -5.69 -5.10
C THR A 17 -15.27 -7.19 -4.93
N THR A 18 -15.68 -7.86 -6.01
CA THR A 18 -15.98 -9.30 -6.00
C THR A 18 -14.74 -10.14 -5.71
N ALA A 19 -13.60 -9.81 -6.34
CA ALA A 19 -12.33 -10.51 -6.10
C ALA A 19 -11.86 -10.35 -4.64
N SER A 20 -11.95 -9.14 -4.08
CA SER A 20 -11.58 -8.86 -2.69
C SER A 20 -12.42 -9.65 -1.71
N ARG A 21 -13.75 -9.75 -1.92
CA ARG A 21 -14.63 -10.57 -1.06
C ARG A 21 -14.26 -12.05 -1.09
N LEU A 22 -14.01 -12.60 -2.28
CA LEU A 22 -13.60 -14.00 -2.42
C LEU A 22 -12.24 -14.25 -1.75
N PHE A 23 -11.29 -13.35 -1.95
CA PHE A 23 -9.98 -13.42 -1.31
C PHE A 23 -10.09 -13.40 0.22
N LEU A 24 -10.85 -12.46 0.79
CA LEU A 24 -11.08 -12.37 2.23
C LEU A 24 -11.76 -13.63 2.80
N ALA A 25 -12.69 -14.23 2.05
CA ALA A 25 -13.33 -15.48 2.45
C ALA A 25 -12.34 -16.65 2.50
N LEU A 26 -11.37 -16.70 1.58
CA LEU A 26 -10.29 -17.69 1.60
C LEU A 26 -9.33 -17.47 2.77
N MET A 27 -9.03 -16.21 3.10
CA MET A 27 -8.12 -15.85 4.19
C MET A 27 -8.63 -16.16 5.59
N LYS A 28 -9.95 -16.22 5.77
CA LYS A 28 -10.60 -16.63 7.04
C LYS A 28 -10.41 -18.11 7.38
N GLN A 29 -9.88 -18.92 6.45
CA GLN A 29 -9.53 -20.32 6.72
C GLN A 29 -8.15 -20.40 7.39
N ASP A 30 -7.97 -21.32 8.35
CA ASP A 30 -6.72 -21.45 9.12
C ASP A 30 -5.46 -21.63 8.25
N ASP A 31 -5.59 -22.32 7.11
CA ASP A 31 -4.51 -22.50 6.14
C ASP A 31 -4.33 -21.30 5.20
N GLY A 32 -5.37 -20.49 5.03
CA GLY A 32 -5.37 -19.31 4.16
C GLY A 32 -4.41 -18.23 4.64
N ALA A 33 -4.49 -17.87 5.92
CA ALA A 33 -3.61 -16.85 6.51
C ALA A 33 -2.12 -17.26 6.47
N LYS A 34 -1.82 -18.54 6.72
CA LYS A 34 -0.44 -19.06 6.60
C LYS A 34 0.05 -19.05 5.16
N SER A 35 -0.79 -19.48 4.23
CA SER A 35 -0.47 -19.47 2.80
C SER A 35 -0.24 -18.05 2.27
N LEU A 36 -0.99 -17.07 2.77
CA LEU A 36 -0.78 -15.67 2.43
C LEU A 36 0.60 -15.18 2.88
N LEU A 37 0.97 -15.42 4.14
CA LEU A 37 2.29 -15.02 4.64
C LEU A 37 3.44 -15.61 3.82
N LEU A 38 3.27 -16.84 3.31
CA LEU A 38 4.24 -17.48 2.42
C LEU A 38 4.25 -16.87 1.00
N ALA A 39 3.10 -16.40 0.52
CA ALA A 39 2.95 -15.81 -0.81
C ALA A 39 3.34 -14.32 -0.86
N LEU A 40 3.29 -13.60 0.27
CA LEU A 40 3.58 -12.16 0.31
C LEU A 40 4.93 -11.78 -0.31
N PRO A 41 6.06 -12.49 -0.04
CA PRO A 41 7.34 -12.16 -0.67
C PRO A 41 7.38 -12.38 -2.19
N GLU A 42 6.58 -13.31 -2.72
CA GLU A 42 6.47 -13.56 -4.16
C GLU A 42 5.73 -12.41 -4.87
N VAL A 43 4.65 -11.93 -4.25
CA VAL A 43 3.83 -10.83 -4.80
C VAL A 43 4.50 -9.47 -4.56
N PHE A 44 5.13 -9.31 -3.39
CA PHE A 44 5.76 -8.08 -2.93
C PHE A 44 7.19 -8.34 -2.49
N PRO A 45 8.16 -8.40 -3.43
CA PRO A 45 9.55 -8.74 -3.10
C PRO A 45 10.23 -7.81 -2.10
N TRP A 46 9.71 -6.61 -1.89
CA TRP A 46 10.23 -5.67 -0.90
C TRP A 46 9.90 -6.08 0.55
N VAL A 47 8.92 -6.97 0.77
CA VAL A 47 8.53 -7.48 2.10
C VAL A 47 9.69 -8.20 2.80
N ARG A 48 10.66 -8.74 2.05
CA ARG A 48 11.87 -9.37 2.64
C ARG A 48 12.75 -8.42 3.46
N HIS A 49 12.53 -7.11 3.34
CA HIS A 49 13.24 -6.08 4.11
C HIS A 49 12.46 -5.63 5.35
N LEU A 50 11.26 -6.16 5.56
CA LEU A 50 10.48 -5.94 6.78
C LEU A 50 10.84 -7.00 7.83
N ASP A 51 10.81 -6.61 9.10
CA ASP A 51 10.87 -7.55 10.21
C ASP A 51 9.53 -8.28 10.40
N ALA A 52 9.51 -9.29 11.28
CA ALA A 52 8.33 -10.12 11.45
C ALA A 52 7.10 -9.34 11.99
N GLU A 53 7.31 -8.28 12.76
CA GLU A 53 6.23 -7.43 13.28
C GLU A 53 5.66 -6.53 12.19
N GLU A 54 6.54 -5.91 11.41
CA GLU A 54 6.20 -5.10 10.24
C GLU A 54 5.45 -5.93 9.17
N VAL A 55 5.87 -7.17 8.90
CA VAL A 55 5.14 -8.06 7.98
C VAL A 55 3.73 -8.34 8.49
N ARG A 56 3.56 -8.57 9.80
CA ARG A 56 2.23 -8.78 10.39
C ARG A 56 1.37 -7.53 10.29
N ALA A 57 1.93 -6.36 10.62
CA ALA A 57 1.23 -5.09 10.54
C ALA A 57 0.79 -4.76 9.10
N PHE A 58 1.68 -4.92 8.12
CA PHE A 58 1.36 -4.80 6.71
C PHE A 58 0.22 -5.74 6.28
N THR A 59 0.28 -7.00 6.73
CA THR A 59 -0.75 -7.99 6.37
C THR A 59 -2.12 -7.60 6.91
N VAL A 60 -2.19 -7.12 8.15
CA VAL A 60 -3.44 -6.64 8.76
C VAL A 60 -3.97 -5.42 8.00
N GLU A 61 -3.16 -4.39 7.79
CA GLU A 61 -3.56 -3.17 7.09
C GLU A 61 -4.02 -3.45 5.66
N LEU A 62 -3.34 -4.36 4.94
CA LEU A 62 -3.73 -4.78 3.59
C LEU A 62 -5.09 -5.48 3.59
N LEU A 63 -5.35 -6.37 4.55
CA LEU A 63 -6.63 -7.07 4.66
C LEU A 63 -7.78 -6.14 5.03
N GLU A 64 -7.54 -5.19 5.95
CA GLU A 64 -8.50 -4.14 6.30
C GLU A 64 -8.83 -3.27 5.08
N ALA A 65 -7.80 -2.80 4.36
CA ALA A 65 -8.00 -1.99 3.16
C ALA A 65 -8.74 -2.75 2.03
N LEU A 66 -8.47 -4.06 1.87
CA LEU A 66 -9.21 -4.90 0.92
C LEU A 66 -10.66 -5.11 1.34
N SER A 67 -10.93 -5.19 2.65
CA SER A 67 -12.30 -5.26 3.19
C SER A 67 -13.05 -3.95 2.96
N ASP A 68 -12.42 -2.81 3.22
CA ASP A 68 -13.00 -1.50 2.96
C ASP A 68 -13.25 -1.28 1.46
N ALA A 69 -12.33 -1.71 0.60
CA ALA A 69 -12.54 -1.69 -0.84
C ALA A 69 -13.72 -2.57 -1.26
N ALA A 70 -13.90 -3.73 -0.62
CA ALA A 70 -15.01 -4.64 -0.87
C ALA A 70 -16.38 -4.13 -0.37
N GLU A 71 -16.41 -3.28 0.66
CA GLU A 71 -17.67 -2.75 1.21
C GLU A 71 -18.01 -1.36 0.64
N LEU A 72 -17.00 -0.54 0.36
CA LEU A 72 -17.14 0.89 0.06
C LEU A 72 -16.61 1.29 -1.33
N GLY A 73 -16.03 0.35 -2.10
CA GLY A 73 -15.36 0.67 -3.38
C GLY A 73 -14.07 1.48 -3.22
N ALA A 74 -13.54 1.59 -1.99
CA ALA A 74 -12.41 2.43 -1.63
C ALA A 74 -11.03 1.81 -1.96
N GLY A 75 -10.75 1.54 -3.23
CA GLY A 75 -9.47 0.98 -3.69
C GLY A 75 -8.23 1.85 -3.38
N GLU A 76 -8.43 3.13 -3.07
CA GLU A 76 -7.36 4.05 -2.68
C GLU A 76 -6.66 3.64 -1.37
N ALA A 77 -7.40 3.04 -0.42
CA ALA A 77 -6.84 2.57 0.84
C ALA A 77 -5.80 1.45 0.60
N VAL A 78 -6.11 0.52 -0.30
CA VAL A 78 -5.21 -0.59 -0.68
C VAL A 78 -3.94 -0.04 -1.31
N HIS A 79 -4.09 0.92 -2.23
CA HIS A 79 -2.95 1.55 -2.89
C HIS A 79 -2.04 2.28 -1.90
N ARG A 80 -2.64 3.03 -0.96
CA ARG A 80 -1.94 3.77 0.08
C ARG A 80 -1.13 2.84 1.00
N ALA A 81 -1.72 1.74 1.46
CA ALA A 81 -1.04 0.75 2.28
C ALA A 81 0.21 0.20 1.57
N ILE A 82 0.07 -0.20 0.30
CA ILE A 82 1.19 -0.73 -0.50
C ILE A 82 2.32 0.30 -0.64
N ILE A 83 2.00 1.57 -0.93
CA ILE A 83 3.01 2.63 -1.07
C ILE A 83 3.73 2.89 0.25
N SER A 84 2.97 3.00 1.34
CA SER A 84 3.50 3.28 2.68
C SER A 84 4.50 2.21 3.11
N TRP A 85 4.09 0.94 3.06
CA TRP A 85 4.93 -0.18 3.49
C TRP A 85 6.14 -0.41 2.58
N ARG A 86 6.02 -0.12 1.28
CA ARG A 86 7.18 -0.14 0.38
C ARG A 86 8.20 0.93 0.76
N ALA A 87 7.77 2.10 1.25
CA ALA A 87 8.68 3.13 1.73
C ALA A 87 9.42 2.67 3.01
N THR A 88 8.70 2.05 3.95
CA THR A 88 9.30 1.42 5.15
C THR A 88 10.34 0.37 4.77
N ALA A 89 9.99 -0.56 3.87
CA ALA A 89 10.91 -1.58 3.40
C ALA A 89 12.16 -1.00 2.73
N ARG A 90 12.04 0.11 2.00
CA ARG A 90 13.18 0.80 1.40
C ARG A 90 14.10 1.41 2.45
N ILE A 91 13.54 2.00 3.51
CA ILE A 91 14.32 2.52 4.65
C ILE A 91 15.07 1.38 5.35
N ASN A 92 14.42 0.24 5.55
CA ASN A 92 15.04 -0.92 6.18
C ASN A 92 16.13 -1.56 5.29
N ALA A 93 15.95 -1.54 3.97
CA ALA A 93 16.91 -2.05 3.00
C ALA A 93 18.17 -1.18 2.88
N ASP A 94 18.04 0.13 3.02
CA ASP A 94 19.13 1.09 2.92
C ASP A 94 18.97 2.19 4.00
N PRO A 95 19.39 1.92 5.24
CA PRO A 95 19.30 2.89 6.33
C PRO A 95 20.21 4.12 6.11
N ASP A 96 21.18 4.06 5.20
CA ASP A 96 22.02 5.21 4.86
C ASP A 96 21.31 6.20 3.92
N GLN A 97 20.38 5.73 3.08
CA GLN A 97 19.49 6.59 2.31
C GLN A 97 18.63 7.49 3.22
N LEU A 98 18.15 6.96 4.36
CA LEU A 98 17.45 7.76 5.37
C LEU A 98 18.36 8.83 5.98
N ARG A 99 19.61 8.46 6.31
CA ARG A 99 20.60 9.41 6.85
C ARG A 99 20.94 10.53 5.86
N GLY A 100 20.95 10.23 4.57
CA GLY A 100 21.10 11.22 3.50
C GLY A 100 19.90 12.17 3.39
N ALA A 101 18.67 11.64 3.45
CA ALA A 101 17.44 12.45 3.39
C ALA A 101 17.22 13.32 4.64
N LEU A 102 17.69 12.87 5.80
CA LEU A 102 17.65 13.60 7.07
C LEU A 102 18.85 14.53 7.28
N ARG A 103 19.85 14.50 6.39
CA ARG A 103 20.93 15.47 6.43
C ARG A 103 20.32 16.85 6.18
N PRO A 104 20.67 17.87 6.98
CA PRO A 104 20.33 19.24 6.65
C PRO A 104 20.71 19.52 5.18
N LEU A 105 19.80 20.11 4.41
CA LEU A 105 20.17 20.65 3.10
C LEU A 105 21.27 21.68 3.39
N ASP A 106 22.50 21.37 2.98
CA ASP A 106 23.62 22.29 3.11
C ASP A 106 23.33 23.47 2.18
N GLY A 107 22.73 24.52 2.75
CA GLY A 107 22.62 25.87 2.20
C GLY A 107 22.16 25.96 0.75
N ASP A 108 20.85 26.00 0.54
CA ASP A 108 20.30 26.97 -0.40
C ASP A 108 19.13 27.66 0.30
N ASP A 109 19.32 28.96 0.52
CA ASP A 109 18.26 29.89 0.87
C ASP A 109 17.15 29.73 -0.19
N LEU A 110 16.02 29.09 0.16
CA LEU A 110 14.95 28.70 -0.79
C LEU A 110 14.15 29.91 -1.33
N GLY A 111 14.73 31.10 -1.27
CA GLY A 111 14.11 32.38 -1.59
C GLY A 111 13.11 32.81 -0.52
N GLN A 112 12.93 34.12 -0.38
CA GLN A 112 11.93 34.68 0.52
C GLN A 112 10.53 34.28 0.05
N VAL A 113 9.76 33.68 0.95
CA VAL A 113 8.36 33.34 0.71
C VAL A 113 7.56 34.66 0.78
N GLU A 114 7.17 35.22 -0.36
CA GLU A 114 6.23 36.35 -0.36
C GLU A 114 4.85 35.85 0.08
N VAL A 115 4.53 36.08 1.34
CA VAL A 115 3.16 36.00 1.86
C VAL A 115 2.39 37.25 1.40
N ARG A 116 1.60 37.09 0.34
CA ARG A 116 0.69 38.13 -0.14
C ARG A 116 -0.53 38.20 0.80
N GLY A 117 -0.61 39.30 1.56
CA GLY A 117 -1.80 39.69 2.33
C GLY A 117 -2.88 40.35 1.48
#